data_AF-U6KB30-F1
#
_entry.id   AF-U6KB30-F1
#
_cell.length_a   1.000
_cell.length_b   1.000
_cell.length_c   1.000
_cell.angle_alpha   90.00
_cell.angle_beta   90.00
_cell.angle_gamma   90.00
#
_symmetry.space_group_name_H-M   'P 1'
#
loop_
_entity.id
_entity.type
_entity.pdbx_description
1 polymer ?
#
loop_
_entity_poly.entity_id
_entity_poly.type
_entity_poly.pdbx_seq_one_letter_code
_entity_poly.pdbx_strand_id
1 'polypeptide(L)'
;MQLADWRVRPLTEEMKTYGRSDTHYLPYIYQCMQNQILARDDQCVLLLLLLRLPVPLALLIRLLCFMSGRAAVLGVLERSRDICLSLYTEGPFDEEKEANQLLKRNNTALAPLSFAVLKGLLSWRDSVARKRDVSPHAVLANACILLLAQRRPSNHVQLRHAIRPTPPAVHRYGVEILNAIQQILTRINDQKSNSSSSSSSSSGSSSQSRWSTTWMICCRLLQSFEKL
;
A
#
# COMPACT_ATOMS: atom_id res chain seq x y z
N MET A 1 18.22 3.40 -16.76
CA MET A 1 18.55 2.16 -16.01
C MET A 1 17.75 2.03 -14.71
N GLN A 2 16.51 2.55 -14.63
CA GLN A 2 15.76 2.62 -13.37
C GLN A 2 15.34 1.25 -12.80
N LEU A 3 15.05 0.27 -13.66
CA LEU A 3 14.68 -1.10 -13.30
C LEU A 3 15.79 -2.12 -13.58
N ALA A 4 17.03 -1.66 -13.80
CA ALA A 4 18.17 -2.54 -14.04
C ALA A 4 18.55 -3.30 -12.75
N ASP A 5 19.18 -4.46 -12.91
CA ASP A 5 19.71 -5.20 -11.76
C ASP A 5 21.03 -4.59 -11.26
N TRP A 6 20.94 -3.75 -10.23
CA TRP A 6 22.10 -3.10 -9.59
C TRP A 6 22.96 -4.05 -8.74
N ARG A 7 22.58 -5.34 -8.64
CA ARG A 7 23.34 -6.36 -7.91
C ARG A 7 24.49 -6.95 -8.74
N VAL A 8 24.48 -6.78 -10.06
CA VAL A 8 25.51 -7.33 -10.98
C VAL A 8 26.91 -6.76 -10.70
N ARG A 9 27.94 -7.60 -10.80
CA ARG A 9 29.36 -7.19 -10.68
C ARG A 9 30.22 -7.88 -11.76
N PRO A 10 31.18 -7.17 -12.39
CA PRO A 10 31.45 -5.73 -12.26
C PRO A 10 30.35 -4.87 -12.89
N LEU A 11 30.23 -3.61 -12.44
CA LEU A 11 29.26 -2.66 -13.01
C LEU A 11 29.73 -2.19 -14.39
N THR A 12 28.80 -2.10 -15.35
CA THR A 12 29.07 -1.54 -16.67
C THR A 12 29.29 -0.02 -16.59
N GLU A 13 29.99 0.55 -17.57
CA GLU A 13 30.23 2.01 -17.62
C GLU A 13 28.93 2.82 -17.75
N GLU A 14 27.91 2.27 -18.41
CA GLU A 14 26.58 2.89 -18.50
C GLU A 14 25.91 2.99 -17.12
N MET A 15 25.98 1.94 -16.31
CA MET A 15 25.43 1.94 -14.95
C MET A 15 26.17 2.93 -14.05
N LYS A 16 27.49 3.03 -14.19
CA LYS A 16 28.29 4.02 -13.45
C LYS A 16 27.91 5.45 -13.85
N THR A 17 27.77 5.70 -15.14
CA THR A 17 27.37 7.01 -15.67
C THR A 17 25.98 7.40 -15.18
N TYR A 18 25.03 6.46 -15.20
CA TYR A 18 23.68 6.65 -14.67
C TYR A 18 23.69 6.96 -13.16
N GLY A 19 24.42 6.16 -12.37
CA GLY A 19 24.51 6.40 -10.92
C GLY A 19 25.18 7.73 -10.57
N ARG A 20 26.16 8.17 -11.37
CA ARG A 20 26.76 9.51 -11.25
C ARG A 20 25.73 10.59 -11.53
N SER A 21 24.97 10.48 -12.62
CA SER A 21 24.01 11.52 -13.01
C SER A 21 22.90 11.75 -11.98
N ASP A 22 22.53 10.73 -11.19
CA ASP A 22 21.51 10.84 -10.13
C ASP A 22 21.90 11.76 -8.97
N THR A 23 23.19 12.08 -8.80
CA THR A 23 23.69 12.92 -7.69
C THR A 23 24.48 14.13 -8.15
N HIS A 24 25.13 14.06 -9.32
CA HIS A 24 26.02 15.10 -9.83
C HIS A 24 25.39 16.49 -9.91
N TYR A 25 24.11 16.57 -10.29
CA TYR A 25 23.41 17.84 -10.50
C TYR A 25 22.60 18.32 -9.29
N LEU A 26 22.46 17.52 -8.23
CA LEU A 26 21.62 17.85 -7.07
C LEU A 26 22.01 19.16 -6.37
N PRO A 27 23.30 19.45 -6.12
CA PRO A 27 23.69 20.72 -5.49
C PRO A 27 23.32 21.94 -6.33
N TYR A 28 23.46 21.85 -7.65
CA TYR A 28 23.07 22.91 -8.58
C TYR A 28 21.54 23.10 -8.59
N ILE A 29 20.79 21.99 -8.68
CA ILE A 29 19.32 22.01 -8.65
C ILE A 29 18.83 22.62 -7.32
N TYR A 30 19.46 22.27 -6.19
CA TYR A 30 19.15 22.84 -4.88
C TYR A 30 19.29 24.38 -4.90
N GLN A 31 20.40 24.91 -5.41
CA GLN A 31 20.62 26.36 -5.51
C GLN A 31 19.59 27.03 -6.42
N CYS A 32 19.31 26.43 -7.59
CA CYS A 32 18.30 26.96 -8.51
C CYS A 32 16.91 27.00 -7.87
N MET A 33 16.48 25.90 -7.23
CA MET A 33 15.18 25.81 -6.58
C MET A 33 15.08 26.78 -5.39
N GLN A 34 16.14 26.91 -4.59
CA GLN A 34 16.19 27.86 -3.49
C GLN A 34 16.03 29.30 -3.99
N ASN A 35 16.78 29.68 -5.03
CA ASN A 35 16.67 31.01 -5.64
C ASN A 35 15.27 31.25 -6.23
N GLN A 36 14.67 30.24 -6.86
CA GLN A 36 13.30 30.34 -7.40
C GLN A 36 12.25 30.54 -6.29
N ILE A 37 12.38 29.85 -5.15
CA ILE A 37 11.45 30.02 -4.02
C ILE A 37 11.60 31.41 -3.42
N LEU A 38 12.82 31.90 -3.28
CA LEU A 38 13.08 33.26 -2.78
C LEU A 38 12.59 34.35 -3.73
N ALA A 39 12.59 34.08 -5.05
CA ALA A 39 12.15 35.03 -6.09
C ALA A 39 10.64 34.96 -6.43
N ARG A 40 9.94 33.86 -6.10
CA ARG A 40 8.50 33.70 -6.45
C ARG A 40 7.58 34.77 -5.86
N ASP A 41 8.03 35.44 -4.81
CA ASP A 41 7.30 36.51 -4.13
C ASP A 41 7.51 37.90 -4.77
N ASP A 42 8.24 37.99 -5.89
CA ASP A 42 8.41 39.23 -6.66
C ASP A 42 7.11 39.75 -7.31
N GLN A 43 5.98 39.03 -7.21
CA GLN A 43 4.66 39.58 -7.57
C GLN A 43 4.22 40.74 -6.64
N CYS A 44 4.74 40.82 -5.40
CA CYS A 44 4.66 42.02 -4.58
C CYS A 44 5.32 43.24 -5.26
N VAL A 45 6.42 43.00 -5.97
CA VAL A 45 7.24 44.04 -6.61
C VAL A 45 6.52 44.63 -7.83
N LEU A 46 5.73 43.84 -8.54
CA LEU A 46 4.86 44.33 -9.61
C LEU A 46 3.78 45.27 -9.06
N LEU A 47 3.21 44.96 -7.89
CA LEU A 47 2.25 45.82 -7.19
C LEU A 47 2.92 47.14 -6.75
N LEU A 48 4.16 47.08 -6.25
CA LEU A 48 4.96 48.24 -5.86
C LEU A 48 5.29 49.18 -7.03
N LEU A 49 5.64 48.63 -8.19
CA LEU A 49 5.93 49.37 -9.42
C LEU A 49 4.68 50.07 -9.98
N LEU A 50 3.51 49.40 -9.89
CA LEU A 50 2.24 49.96 -10.36
C LEU A 50 1.67 51.07 -9.46
N LEU A 51 1.94 51.03 -8.15
CA LEU A 51 1.31 51.94 -7.19
C LEU A 51 2.13 53.21 -6.85
N ARG A 52 3.36 53.39 -7.39
CA ARG A 52 4.26 54.53 -7.09
C ARG A 52 4.31 54.90 -5.58
N LEU A 53 4.39 53.90 -4.70
CA LEU A 53 4.41 54.15 -3.25
C LEU A 53 5.68 54.89 -2.82
N PRO A 54 5.59 55.74 -1.77
CA PRO A 54 6.76 56.39 -1.19
C PRO A 54 7.79 55.35 -0.70
N VAL A 55 9.07 55.67 -0.91
CA VAL A 55 10.26 54.83 -0.61
C VAL A 55 10.18 53.99 0.68
N PRO A 56 9.72 54.51 1.85
CA PRO A 56 9.64 53.70 3.07
C PRO A 56 8.67 52.51 2.99
N LEU A 57 7.53 52.66 2.29
CA LEU A 57 6.54 51.59 2.16
C LEU A 57 6.97 50.53 1.13
N ALA A 58 7.70 50.95 0.08
CA ALA A 58 8.31 50.03 -0.87
C ALA A 58 9.36 49.11 -0.22
N LEU A 59 10.14 49.66 0.71
CA LEU A 59 11.11 48.90 1.49
C LEU A 59 10.42 47.92 2.45
N LEU A 60 9.32 48.34 3.08
CA LEU A 60 8.52 47.49 3.98
C LEU A 60 7.87 46.31 3.22
N ILE A 61 7.27 46.55 2.05
CA ILE A 61 6.70 45.48 1.22
C ILE A 61 7.79 44.53 0.71
N ARG A 62 8.97 45.04 0.35
CA ARG A 62 10.14 44.21 -0.03
C ARG A 62 10.63 43.35 1.13
N LEU A 63 10.66 43.88 2.36
CA LEU A 63 11.01 43.10 3.56
C LEU A 63 9.96 42.03 3.88
N LEU A 64 8.66 42.36 3.77
CA LEU A 64 7.57 41.40 3.96
C LEU A 64 7.63 40.26 2.93
N CYS A 65 7.87 40.59 1.66
CA CYS A 65 7.98 39.57 0.62
C CYS A 65 9.28 38.72 0.76
N PHE A 66 10.39 39.31 1.23
CA PHE A 66 11.58 38.54 1.63
C PHE A 66 11.33 37.59 2.81
N MET A 67 10.48 37.99 3.77
CA MET A 67 10.07 37.14 4.89
C MET A 67 9.19 35.96 4.45
N SER A 68 8.32 36.17 3.45
CA SER A 68 7.46 35.14 2.85
C SER A 68 8.28 34.05 2.13
N GLY A 69 9.22 34.43 1.26
CA GLY A 69 10.06 33.45 0.56
C GLY A 69 10.93 32.62 1.51
N ARG A 70 11.43 33.25 2.58
CA ARG A 70 12.14 32.54 3.67
C ARG A 70 11.23 31.57 4.43
N ALA A 71 9.99 31.94 4.69
CA ALA A 71 9.01 31.04 5.31
C ALA A 71 8.73 29.82 4.43
N ALA A 72 8.62 29.99 3.11
CA ALA A 72 8.44 28.89 2.17
C ALA A 72 9.65 27.92 2.16
N VAL A 73 10.88 28.44 2.19
CA VAL A 73 12.10 27.62 2.32
C VAL A 73 12.09 26.84 3.64
N LEU A 74 11.74 27.50 4.76
CA LEU A 74 11.62 26.82 6.06
C LEU A 74 10.58 25.70 6.02
N GLY A 75 9.44 25.90 5.36
CA GLY A 75 8.41 24.85 5.20
C GLY A 75 8.87 23.67 4.34
N VAL A 76 9.80 23.86 3.39
CA VAL A 76 10.44 22.73 2.68
C VAL A 76 11.41 21.98 3.60
N LEU A 77 12.20 22.69 4.39
CA LEU A 77 13.13 22.09 5.34
C LEU A 77 12.40 21.33 6.45
N GLU A 78 11.27 21.85 6.93
CA GLU A 78 10.43 21.19 7.92
C GLU A 78 9.87 19.87 7.39
N ARG A 79 9.28 19.87 6.18
CA ARG A 79 8.82 18.60 5.55
C ARG A 79 9.97 17.63 5.32
N SER A 80 11.15 18.13 4.95
CA SER A 80 12.34 17.29 4.78
C SER A 80 12.77 16.68 6.11
N ARG A 81 12.74 17.46 7.20
CA ARG A 81 12.97 16.98 8.56
C ARG A 81 11.96 15.88 8.92
N ASP A 82 10.68 16.09 8.65
CA ASP A 82 9.64 15.10 8.97
C ASP A 82 9.85 13.79 8.20
N ILE A 83 10.34 13.85 6.94
CA ILE A 83 10.76 12.66 6.18
C ILE A 83 11.98 12.00 6.83
N CYS A 84 13.00 12.76 7.23
CA CYS A 84 14.17 12.23 7.93
C CYS A 84 13.84 11.61 9.29
N LEU A 85 12.76 12.05 9.93
CA LEU A 85 12.24 11.48 11.17
C LEU A 85 11.35 10.25 10.95
N SER A 86 10.99 9.92 9.71
CA SER A 86 10.21 8.72 9.42
C SER A 86 11.02 7.46 9.76
N LEU A 87 10.45 6.61 10.61
CA LEU A 87 11.07 5.35 11.00
C LEU A 87 10.52 4.22 10.14
N TYR A 88 11.43 3.45 9.53
CA TYR A 88 11.06 2.20 8.90
C TYR A 88 10.65 1.18 9.98
N THR A 89 9.44 0.66 9.86
CA THR A 89 8.94 -0.44 10.68
C THR A 89 8.42 -1.54 9.76
N GLU A 90 8.81 -2.78 10.04
CA GLU A 90 8.20 -3.93 9.37
C GLU A 90 6.75 -4.08 9.87
N GLY A 91 5.79 -3.77 9.00
CA GLY A 91 4.39 -3.98 9.30
C GLY A 91 4.04 -5.47 9.39
N PRO A 92 3.05 -5.85 10.24
CA PRO A 92 2.51 -7.19 10.21
C PRO A 92 1.89 -7.49 8.83
N PHE A 93 1.95 -8.75 8.41
CA PHE A 93 1.38 -9.17 7.14
C PHE A 93 -0.16 -9.23 7.23
N ASP A 94 -0.83 -8.25 6.66
CA ASP A 94 -2.30 -8.19 6.59
C ASP A 94 -2.83 -8.97 5.37
N GLU A 95 -3.16 -10.24 5.59
CA GLU A 95 -3.65 -11.15 4.54
C GLU A 95 -4.87 -10.61 3.78
N GLU A 96 -5.78 -9.94 4.48
CA GLU A 96 -7.03 -9.42 3.90
C GLU A 96 -6.80 -8.20 3.02
N LYS A 97 -5.94 -7.28 3.47
CA LYS A 97 -5.63 -6.07 2.70
C LYS A 97 -4.92 -6.45 1.40
N GLU A 98 -3.94 -7.35 1.48
CA GLU A 98 -3.22 -7.87 0.32
C GLU A 98 -4.15 -8.59 -0.66
N ALA A 99 -5.03 -9.48 -0.15
CA ALA A 99 -6.00 -10.18 -1.00
C ALA A 99 -6.94 -9.20 -1.74
N ASN A 100 -7.45 -8.20 -1.02
CA ASN A 100 -8.35 -7.19 -1.59
C ASN A 100 -7.64 -6.29 -2.61
N GLN A 101 -6.41 -5.87 -2.33
CA GLN A 101 -5.60 -5.09 -3.28
C GLN A 101 -5.32 -5.89 -4.56
N LEU A 102 -5.02 -7.19 -4.40
CA LEU A 102 -4.76 -8.08 -5.52
C LEU A 102 -6.01 -8.25 -6.39
N LEU A 103 -7.19 -8.41 -5.80
CA LEU A 103 -8.45 -8.50 -6.54
C LEU A 103 -8.81 -7.20 -7.26
N LYS A 104 -8.61 -6.05 -6.60
CA LYS A 104 -8.81 -4.73 -7.22
C LYS A 104 -7.90 -4.52 -8.43
N ARG A 105 -6.62 -4.87 -8.32
CA ARG A 105 -5.65 -4.76 -9.44
C ARG A 105 -6.01 -5.61 -10.65
N ASN A 106 -6.61 -6.78 -10.44
CA ASN A 106 -6.95 -7.71 -11.51
C ASN A 106 -8.42 -7.62 -11.93
N ASN A 107 -9.21 -6.70 -11.35
CA ASN A 107 -10.64 -6.56 -11.57
C ASN A 107 -11.40 -7.91 -11.53
N THR A 108 -11.10 -8.74 -10.53
CA THR A 108 -11.63 -10.10 -10.44
C THR A 108 -12.41 -10.29 -9.15
N ALA A 109 -13.58 -10.93 -9.23
CA ALA A 109 -14.35 -11.36 -8.07
C ALA A 109 -14.09 -12.84 -7.77
N LEU A 110 -14.00 -13.21 -6.50
CA LEU A 110 -13.81 -14.59 -6.04
C LEU A 110 -14.97 -15.02 -5.16
N ALA A 111 -15.35 -16.29 -5.27
CA ALA A 111 -16.30 -16.91 -4.34
C ALA A 111 -15.73 -16.91 -2.90
N PRO A 112 -16.56 -16.90 -1.85
CA PRO A 112 -16.10 -16.81 -0.46
C PRO A 112 -15.09 -17.90 -0.07
N LEU A 113 -15.28 -19.14 -0.55
CA LEU A 113 -14.34 -20.23 -0.32
C LEU A 113 -12.99 -19.99 -1.02
N SER A 114 -13.01 -19.55 -2.28
CA SER A 114 -11.81 -19.24 -3.05
C SER A 114 -11.07 -18.05 -2.46
N PHE A 115 -11.78 -17.08 -1.88
CA PHE A 115 -11.19 -15.95 -1.16
C PHE A 115 -10.47 -16.39 0.13
N ALA A 116 -11.06 -17.32 0.90
CA ALA A 116 -10.39 -17.87 2.07
C ALA A 116 -9.12 -18.65 1.70
N VAL A 117 -9.16 -19.42 0.61
CA VAL A 117 -7.95 -20.09 0.06
C VAL A 117 -6.91 -19.07 -0.40
N LEU A 118 -7.33 -17.97 -1.05
CA LEU A 118 -6.44 -16.89 -1.46
C LEU A 118 -5.69 -16.29 -0.26
N LYS A 119 -6.39 -15.99 0.84
CA LYS A 119 -5.77 -15.46 2.07
C LYS A 119 -4.68 -16.39 2.60
N GLY A 120 -4.99 -17.67 2.77
CA GLY A 120 -4.00 -18.61 3.31
C GLY A 120 -2.84 -18.91 2.35
N LEU A 121 -3.07 -18.88 1.03
CA LEU A 121 -1.98 -18.94 0.05
C LEU A 121 -1.06 -17.72 0.11
N LEU A 122 -1.61 -16.53 0.32
CA LEU A 122 -0.83 -15.29 0.50
C LEU A 122 -0.01 -15.33 1.79
N SER A 123 -0.59 -15.82 2.88
CA SER A 123 0.07 -16.04 4.18
C SER A 123 1.23 -17.02 4.09
N TRP A 124 1.00 -18.16 3.42
CA TRP A 124 2.06 -19.14 3.13
C TRP A 124 3.18 -18.52 2.28
N ARG A 125 2.82 -17.78 1.23
CA ARG A 125 3.80 -17.12 0.37
C ARG A 125 4.67 -16.12 1.16
N ASP A 126 4.07 -15.30 2.01
CA ASP A 126 4.80 -14.34 2.86
C ASP A 126 5.76 -15.06 3.81
N SER A 127 5.29 -16.14 4.45
CA SER A 127 6.11 -16.96 5.33
C SER A 127 7.34 -17.54 4.62
N VAL A 128 7.19 -18.03 3.39
CA VAL A 128 8.30 -18.55 2.57
C VAL A 128 9.21 -17.43 2.10
N ALA A 129 8.64 -16.27 1.72
CA ALA A 129 9.39 -15.10 1.28
C ALA A 129 10.33 -14.58 2.37
N ARG A 130 9.82 -14.44 3.60
CA ARG A 130 10.60 -14.05 4.78
C ARG A 130 11.70 -15.07 5.12
N LYS A 131 11.38 -16.37 5.09
CA LYS A 131 12.36 -17.44 5.36
C LYS A 131 13.53 -17.45 4.37
N ARG A 132 13.28 -17.05 3.13
CA ARG A 132 14.27 -17.08 2.04
C ARG A 132 14.90 -15.72 1.74
N ASP A 133 14.46 -14.66 2.43
CA ASP A 133 14.85 -13.27 2.17
C ASP A 133 14.67 -12.88 0.69
N VAL A 134 13.51 -13.23 0.14
CA VAL A 134 13.13 -12.90 -1.24
C VAL A 134 11.78 -12.22 -1.28
N SER A 135 11.51 -11.46 -2.34
CA SER A 135 10.20 -10.85 -2.52
C SER A 135 9.10 -11.92 -2.69
N PRO A 136 7.85 -11.67 -2.24
CA PRO A 136 6.75 -12.61 -2.44
C PRO A 136 6.56 -13.00 -3.91
N HIS A 137 6.72 -12.05 -4.84
CA HIS A 137 6.59 -12.31 -6.26
C HIS A 137 7.62 -13.33 -6.80
N ALA A 138 8.84 -13.34 -6.23
CA ALA A 138 9.88 -14.31 -6.60
C ALA A 138 9.58 -15.73 -6.10
N VAL A 139 8.81 -15.88 -5.01
CA VAL A 139 8.32 -17.18 -4.54
C VAL A 139 7.26 -17.72 -5.49
N LEU A 140 6.20 -16.94 -5.73
CA LEU A 140 5.12 -17.30 -6.64
C LEU A 140 4.41 -16.06 -7.16
N ALA A 141 4.28 -15.97 -8.49
CA ALA A 141 3.66 -14.84 -9.16
C ALA A 141 2.17 -14.67 -8.79
N ASN A 142 1.69 -13.42 -8.76
CA ASN A 142 0.32 -13.08 -8.36
C ASN A 142 -0.73 -13.80 -9.21
N ALA A 143 -0.50 -13.90 -10.53
CA ALA A 143 -1.39 -14.62 -11.45
C ALA A 143 -1.53 -16.10 -11.09
N CYS A 144 -0.43 -16.76 -10.71
CA CYS A 144 -0.45 -18.16 -10.31
C CYS A 144 -1.26 -18.36 -9.02
N ILE A 145 -1.10 -17.48 -8.02
CA ILE A 145 -1.86 -17.56 -6.77
C ILE A 145 -3.36 -17.40 -7.02
N LEU A 146 -3.76 -16.45 -7.86
CA LEU A 146 -5.17 -16.29 -8.24
C LEU A 146 -5.74 -17.54 -8.90
N LEU A 147 -5.01 -18.10 -9.87
CA LEU A 147 -5.44 -19.31 -10.56
C LEU A 147 -5.57 -20.51 -9.61
N LEU A 148 -4.64 -20.65 -8.66
CA LEU A 148 -4.71 -21.70 -7.63
C LEU A 148 -5.89 -21.51 -6.70
N ALA A 149 -6.16 -20.28 -6.26
CA ALA A 149 -7.31 -19.96 -5.43
C ALA A 149 -8.64 -20.24 -6.16
N GLN A 150 -8.71 -20.02 -7.47
CA GLN A 150 -9.89 -20.32 -8.29
C GLN A 150 -10.09 -21.84 -8.50
N ARG A 151 -9.02 -22.56 -8.87
CA ARG A 151 -9.08 -23.97 -9.27
C ARG A 151 -9.05 -24.96 -8.10
N ARG A 152 -8.46 -24.59 -6.96
CA ARG A 152 -8.34 -25.40 -5.73
C ARG A 152 -7.90 -26.86 -6.00
N PRO A 153 -6.69 -27.08 -6.55
CA PRO A 153 -6.21 -28.41 -6.86
C PRO A 153 -6.00 -29.24 -5.59
N SER A 154 -6.45 -30.50 -5.61
CA SER A 154 -6.24 -31.45 -4.50
C SER A 154 -5.01 -32.34 -4.69
N ASN A 155 -4.62 -32.56 -5.96
CA ASN A 155 -3.53 -33.47 -6.34
C ASN A 155 -2.44 -32.74 -7.14
N HIS A 156 -1.22 -33.26 -7.11
CA HIS A 156 -0.09 -32.73 -7.90
C HIS A 156 -0.38 -32.67 -9.41
N VAL A 157 -1.12 -33.65 -9.93
CA VAL A 157 -1.55 -33.66 -11.33
C VAL A 157 -2.47 -32.46 -11.61
N GLN A 158 -3.50 -32.27 -10.78
CA GLN A 158 -4.41 -31.12 -10.89
C GLN A 158 -3.68 -29.78 -10.74
N LEU A 159 -2.69 -29.69 -9.86
CA LEU A 159 -1.85 -28.51 -9.68
C LEU A 159 -1.12 -28.12 -10.97
N ARG A 160 -0.51 -29.10 -11.65
CA ARG A 160 0.19 -28.89 -12.93
C ARG A 160 -0.78 -28.52 -14.06
N HIS A 161 -1.98 -29.08 -14.06
CA HIS A 161 -3.01 -28.72 -15.04
C HIS A 161 -3.61 -27.33 -14.78
N ALA A 162 -3.61 -26.85 -13.54
CA ALA A 162 -4.14 -25.53 -13.18
C ALA A 162 -3.25 -24.38 -13.68
N ILE A 163 -1.93 -24.56 -13.79
CA ILE A 163 -0.98 -23.53 -14.23
C ILE A 163 -0.20 -24.01 -15.45
N ARG A 164 -0.46 -23.39 -16.61
CA ARG A 164 0.22 -23.67 -17.88
C ARG A 164 0.74 -22.37 -18.51
N PRO A 165 2.03 -22.30 -18.89
CA PRO A 165 3.11 -23.26 -18.62
C PRO A 165 3.42 -23.35 -17.12
N THR A 166 3.88 -24.50 -16.65
CA THR A 166 4.15 -24.71 -15.22
C THR A 166 5.46 -24.01 -14.83
N PRO A 167 5.42 -22.98 -13.96
CA PRO A 167 6.63 -22.28 -13.55
C PRO A 167 7.50 -23.16 -12.65
N PRO A 168 8.84 -22.98 -12.65
CA PRO A 168 9.75 -23.78 -11.84
C PRO A 168 9.47 -23.67 -10.33
N ALA A 169 8.91 -22.55 -9.88
CA ALA A 169 8.45 -22.37 -8.51
C ALA A 169 7.40 -23.42 -8.08
N VAL A 170 6.46 -23.76 -8.97
CA VAL A 170 5.39 -24.74 -8.66
C VAL A 170 5.96 -26.16 -8.51
N HIS A 171 7.05 -26.48 -9.23
CA HIS A 171 7.75 -27.74 -9.02
C HIS A 171 8.45 -27.80 -7.67
N ARG A 172 9.07 -26.69 -7.23
CA ARG A 172 9.81 -26.61 -5.95
C ARG A 172 8.86 -26.64 -4.75
N TYR A 173 7.76 -25.91 -4.81
CA TYR A 173 6.84 -25.71 -3.68
C TYR A 173 5.55 -26.52 -3.78
N GLY A 174 5.43 -27.44 -4.74
CA GLY A 174 4.15 -28.08 -5.06
C GLY A 174 3.50 -28.80 -3.88
N VAL A 175 4.30 -29.44 -3.02
CA VAL A 175 3.81 -30.14 -1.82
C VAL A 175 3.30 -29.15 -0.78
N GLU A 176 4.06 -28.09 -0.50
CA GLU A 176 3.70 -27.06 0.47
C GLU A 176 2.41 -26.33 0.09
N ILE A 177 2.26 -26.00 -1.20
CA ILE A 177 1.06 -25.34 -1.73
C ILE A 177 -0.19 -26.21 -1.51
N LEU A 178 -0.11 -27.50 -1.86
CA LEU A 178 -1.23 -28.43 -1.70
C LEU A 178 -1.61 -28.60 -0.22
N ASN A 179 -0.61 -28.75 0.65
CA ASN A 179 -0.82 -28.84 2.10
C ASN A 179 -1.50 -27.56 2.63
N ALA A 180 -1.06 -26.37 2.21
CA ALA A 180 -1.68 -25.11 2.61
C ALA A 180 -3.15 -25.04 2.18
N ILE A 181 -3.47 -25.41 0.93
CA ILE A 181 -4.85 -25.43 0.43
C ILE A 181 -5.71 -26.41 1.22
N GLN A 182 -5.23 -27.63 1.43
CA GLN A 182 -5.97 -28.67 2.16
C GLN A 182 -6.24 -28.24 3.61
N GLN A 183 -5.25 -27.67 4.30
CA GLN A 183 -5.41 -27.14 5.66
C GLN A 183 -6.47 -26.04 5.77
N ILE A 184 -6.59 -25.18 4.75
CA ILE A 184 -7.62 -24.13 4.73
C ILE A 184 -9.00 -24.75 4.50
N LEU A 185 -9.10 -25.70 3.56
CA LEU A 185 -10.36 -26.36 3.25
C LEU A 185 -10.90 -27.17 4.43
N THR A 186 -10.04 -27.88 5.17
CA THR A 186 -10.44 -28.60 6.38
C THR A 186 -10.91 -27.63 7.46
N ARG A 187 -10.16 -26.55 7.75
CA ARG A 187 -10.57 -25.52 8.72
C ARG A 187 -11.93 -24.91 8.41
N ILE A 188 -12.22 -24.63 7.14
CA ILE A 188 -13.53 -24.09 6.72
C ILE A 188 -14.64 -25.13 6.91
N ASN A 189 -14.37 -26.40 6.64
CA ASN A 189 -15.34 -27.46 6.85
C ASN A 189 -15.68 -27.65 8.33
N ASP A 190 -14.67 -27.59 9.21
CA ASP A 190 -14.83 -27.69 10.67
C ASP A 190 -15.64 -26.52 11.24
N GLN A 191 -15.43 -25.31 10.71
CA GLN A 191 -16.24 -24.15 11.09
C GLN A 191 -17.71 -24.32 10.69
N LYS A 192 -17.99 -24.93 9.53
CA LYS A 192 -19.36 -25.22 9.10
C LYS A 192 -20.01 -26.27 10.00
N SER A 193 -19.34 -27.38 10.30
CA SER A 193 -19.89 -28.43 11.16
C SER A 193 -20.22 -27.90 12.57
N ASN A 194 -19.34 -27.09 13.16
CA ASN A 194 -19.56 -26.50 14.47
C ASN A 194 -20.72 -25.49 14.48
N SER A 195 -20.89 -24.72 13.39
CA SER A 195 -22.01 -23.78 13.25
C SER A 195 -23.37 -24.48 13.12
N SER A 196 -23.43 -25.64 12.47
CA SER A 196 -24.66 -26.45 12.34
C SER A 196 -25.06 -27.19 13.62
N SER A 197 -24.10 -27.54 14.49
CA SER A 197 -24.39 -28.15 15.80
C SER A 197 -24.83 -27.13 16.87
N SER A 198 -24.55 -25.83 16.68
CA SER A 198 -25.01 -24.77 17.58
C SER A 198 -26.42 -24.23 17.25
N SER A 199 -27.04 -24.67 16.15
CA SER A 199 -28.40 -24.25 15.75
C SER A 199 -29.52 -25.18 16.25
N SER A 200 -29.22 -26.20 17.06
CA SER A 200 -30.21 -27.13 17.62
C SER A 200 -30.20 -27.16 19.15
N SER A 201 -30.37 -26.00 19.78
CA SER A 201 -30.78 -25.90 21.20
C SER A 201 -31.21 -24.48 21.57
N SER A 202 -32.41 -24.07 21.13
CA SER A 202 -33.17 -23.04 21.85
C SER A 202 -34.64 -23.04 21.43
N SER A 203 -35.45 -23.82 22.15
CA SER A 203 -36.90 -23.61 22.25
C SER A 203 -37.21 -23.08 23.67
N GLY A 204 -37.56 -21.79 23.73
CA GLY A 204 -38.45 -21.20 24.73
C GLY A 204 -37.98 -21.09 26.19
N SER A 205 -37.39 -19.95 26.55
CA SER A 205 -37.72 -19.26 27.81
C SER A 205 -37.51 -17.76 27.64
N SER A 206 -38.60 -17.02 27.79
CA SER A 206 -38.66 -15.58 27.95
C SER A 206 -37.69 -15.08 29.03
N SER A 207 -36.75 -14.23 28.65
CA SER A 207 -36.13 -13.25 29.55
C SER A 207 -35.66 -12.04 28.74
N GLN A 208 -36.34 -10.95 29.05
CA GLN A 208 -36.14 -9.58 28.60
C GLN A 208 -34.67 -9.17 28.79
N SER A 209 -33.99 -8.81 27.70
CA SER A 209 -32.71 -8.10 27.78
C SER A 209 -32.78 -6.83 26.94
N ARG A 210 -32.55 -5.73 27.66
CA ARG A 210 -32.58 -4.33 27.29
C ARG A 210 -31.87 -4.07 25.96
N TRP A 211 -32.61 -3.65 24.94
CA TRP A 211 -32.03 -2.94 23.82
C TRP A 211 -31.65 -1.56 24.35
N SER A 212 -30.34 -1.30 24.40
CA SER A 212 -29.80 0.02 24.74
C SER A 212 -30.33 1.02 23.72
N THR A 213 -31.17 1.93 24.21
CA THR A 213 -31.87 3.00 23.48
C THR A 213 -30.93 4.04 22.84
N THR A 214 -29.61 3.84 22.90
CA THR A 214 -28.61 4.79 22.38
C THR A 214 -28.30 4.61 20.89
N TRP A 215 -28.63 3.46 20.28
CA TRP A 215 -28.34 3.21 18.86
C TRP A 215 -29.45 3.64 17.88
N MET A 216 -30.67 3.91 18.34
CA MET A 216 -31.74 4.46 17.50
C MET A 216 -31.75 6.00 17.43
N ILE A 217 -31.03 6.69 18.32
CA ILE A 217 -30.93 8.16 18.29
C ILE A 217 -29.75 8.62 17.40
N CYS A 218 -28.70 7.82 17.25
CA CYS A 218 -27.56 8.18 16.40
C CYS A 218 -27.82 8.03 14.89
N CYS A 219 -28.71 7.10 14.47
CA CYS A 219 -29.05 6.92 13.05
C CYS A 219 -30.03 7.97 12.49
N ARG A 220 -30.64 8.84 13.31
CA ARG A 220 -31.53 9.92 12.84
C ARG A 220 -30.86 11.29 12.73
N LEU A 221 -29.63 11.45 13.22
CA LEU A 221 -28.88 12.72 13.16
C LEU A 221 -27.85 12.80 12.02
N LEU A 222 -27.63 11.70 11.28
CA LEU A 222 -26.67 11.62 10.17
C LEU A 222 -27.33 11.69 8.77
N GLN A 223 -28.58 12.16 8.68
CA GLN A 223 -29.30 12.38 7.41
C GLN A 223 -29.72 13.84 7.16
N SER A 224 -29.30 14.79 8.00
CA SER A 224 -29.59 16.23 7.82
C SER A 224 -28.37 17.10 7.46
N PHE A 225 -27.20 16.51 7.16
CA PHE A 225 -25.97 17.25 6.82
C PHE A 225 -25.47 16.96 5.40
N GLU A 226 -26.40 16.81 4.45
CA GLU A 226 -26.09 16.66 3.02
C GLU A 226 -26.94 17.59 2.14
N LYS A 227 -27.36 18.73 2.68
CA LYS A 227 -27.87 19.89 1.92
C LYS A 227 -27.46 21.18 2.61
N LEU A 228 -26.27 21.66 2.27
CA LEU A 228 -25.89 23.07 2.10
C LEU A 228 -24.57 23.12 1.32
#